data_AF-A0A9Q8QNR6-F1
#
_entry.id   AF-A0A9Q8QNR6-F1
#
_cell.length_a   1.000
_cell.length_b   1.000
_cell.length_c   1.000
_cell.angle_alpha   90.00
_cell.angle_beta   90.00
_cell.angle_gamma   90.00
#
_symmetry.space_group_name_H-M   'P 1'
#
loop_
_entity.id
_entity.type
_entity.pdbx_description
1 polymer ?
#
loop_
_entity_poly.entity_id
_entity_poly.type
_entity_poly.pdbx_seq_one_letter_code
_entity_poly.pdbx_strand_id
1 'polypeptide(L)'
;MSPTLRQSSRRPLQRSCRLTRAFKIPKELIAYGGNPGPLLARLPTELLVRLFAEAEPVDDIILAFSCKALLSVAALCHLKVPDPTLHRKRRSLSAPRDTGEVSCCLCLHMSDLLCRLRPRDSRRRIDRTWNLCVDCCRYLPTRRGYWAAQLAQIDTSAWSRAEDKSWQLSVKWFAAGIKVQCPRCRLVEYMGEEE
;
A
#
# COMPACT_ATOMS: atom_id res chain seq x y z
N MET A 1 28.99 7.43 44.90
CA MET A 1 28.51 8.03 43.63
C MET A 1 28.09 6.89 42.73
N SER A 2 26.78 6.62 42.66
CA SER A 2 26.21 5.45 41.98
C SER A 2 25.80 5.82 40.56
N PRO A 3 26.11 5.01 39.54
CA PRO A 3 25.66 5.27 38.18
C PRO A 3 24.20 4.84 38.05
N THR A 4 23.31 5.81 37.85
CA THR A 4 21.90 5.57 37.57
C THR A 4 21.78 4.92 36.19
N LEU A 5 21.50 3.62 36.20
CA LEU A 5 21.04 2.84 35.06
C LEU A 5 19.95 3.61 34.32
N ARG A 6 20.25 4.06 33.09
CA ARG A 6 19.25 4.60 32.17
C ARG A 6 18.20 3.51 31.96
N GLN A 7 17.02 3.78 32.51
CA GLN A 7 15.82 3.01 32.33
C GLN A 7 15.62 2.80 30.83
N SER A 8 15.72 1.53 30.43
CA SER A 8 15.29 1.05 29.14
C SER A 8 13.87 1.54 28.91
N SER A 9 13.71 2.48 27.97
CA SER A 9 12.42 2.96 27.50
C SER A 9 11.71 1.77 26.87
N ARG A 10 10.92 1.06 27.70
CA ARG A 10 9.98 0.06 27.23
C ARG A 10 8.97 0.79 26.35
N ARG A 11 9.11 0.64 25.04
CA ARG A 11 8.12 1.13 24.08
C ARG A 11 6.75 0.53 24.43
N PRO A 12 5.65 1.27 24.15
CA PRO A 12 4.32 0.69 24.23
C PRO A 12 4.26 -0.55 23.35
N LEU A 13 3.71 -1.63 23.88
CA LEU A 13 3.41 -2.87 23.16
C LEU A 13 2.94 -2.53 21.74
N GLN A 14 3.64 -3.10 20.74
CA GLN A 14 3.19 -3.14 19.36
C GLN A 14 1.67 -3.23 19.35
N ARG A 15 0.99 -2.19 18.81
CA ARG A 15 -0.43 -2.29 18.46
C ARG A 15 -0.52 -3.27 17.30
N SER A 16 -0.37 -4.55 17.61
CA SER A 16 -0.57 -5.63 16.67
C SER A 16 -2.03 -5.60 16.27
N CYS A 17 -2.32 -4.99 15.12
CA CYS A 17 -3.68 -4.98 14.63
C CYS A 17 -4.06 -6.43 14.32
N ARG A 18 -5.11 -6.91 14.98
CA ARG A 18 -5.63 -8.28 14.85
C ARG A 18 -6.08 -8.61 13.43
N LEU A 19 -6.21 -7.58 12.59
CA LEU A 19 -6.64 -7.66 11.20
C LEU A 19 -5.46 -7.78 10.23
N THR A 20 -4.21 -7.65 10.71
CA THR A 20 -3.02 -7.91 9.89
C THR A 20 -2.87 -9.41 9.65
N ARG A 21 -2.35 -9.78 8.48
CA ARG A 21 -2.13 -11.18 8.12
C ARG A 21 -0.63 -11.49 8.15
N ALA A 22 -0.31 -12.73 8.51
CA ALA A 22 1.06 -13.23 8.40
C ALA A 22 1.48 -13.15 6.92
N PHE A 23 2.66 -12.60 6.69
CA PHE A 23 3.22 -12.54 5.34
C PHE A 23 3.54 -13.95 4.84
N LYS A 24 3.03 -14.31 3.67
CA LYS A 24 3.30 -15.60 3.01
C LYS A 24 4.21 -15.35 1.82
N ILE A 25 5.39 -15.96 1.83
CA ILE A 25 6.35 -15.87 0.72
C ILE A 25 5.94 -16.87 -0.36
N PRO A 26 5.66 -16.42 -1.61
CA PRO A 26 5.49 -17.32 -2.75
C PRO A 26 6.72 -18.21 -2.94
N LYS A 27 6.52 -19.52 -3.11
CA LYS A 27 7.60 -20.52 -3.17
C LYS A 27 8.58 -20.25 -4.33
N GLU A 28 8.07 -19.65 -5.38
CA GLU A 28 8.78 -19.28 -6.61
C GLU A 28 9.87 -18.23 -6.34
N LEU A 29 9.72 -17.39 -5.31
CA LEU A 29 10.69 -16.36 -4.96
C LEU A 29 11.92 -16.92 -4.23
N ILE A 30 11.78 -18.06 -3.54
CA ILE A 30 12.80 -18.68 -2.70
C ILE A 30 13.82 -19.48 -3.54
N ALA A 31 13.42 -19.96 -4.72
CA ALA A 31 14.17 -20.95 -5.51
C ALA A 31 15.42 -20.42 -6.26
N TYR A 32 15.89 -19.19 -6.02
CA TYR A 32 17.02 -18.63 -6.77
C TYR A 32 18.20 -18.29 -5.85
N GLY A 33 19.22 -19.13 -5.88
CA GLY A 33 20.53 -18.89 -5.28
C GLY A 33 21.36 -17.97 -6.18
N GLY A 34 21.25 -16.65 -5.95
CA GLY A 34 22.07 -15.65 -6.64
C GLY A 34 22.83 -14.79 -5.63
N ASN A 35 24.08 -14.47 -6.00
CA ASN A 35 25.07 -13.52 -5.46
C ASN A 35 24.84 -13.00 -4.02
N PRO A 36 25.83 -13.07 -3.10
CA PRO A 36 25.72 -12.45 -1.77
C PRO A 36 25.28 -11.00 -1.95
N GLY A 37 24.07 -10.71 -1.49
CA GLY A 37 23.41 -9.44 -1.72
C GLY A 37 24.14 -8.25 -1.08
N PRO A 38 23.49 -7.08 -0.97
CA PRO A 38 24.08 -5.90 -0.33
C PRO A 38 24.64 -6.22 1.07
N LEU A 39 25.61 -5.41 1.54
CA LEU A 39 26.32 -5.61 2.83
C LEU A 39 25.40 -5.99 4.00
N LEU A 40 24.20 -5.42 4.04
CA LEU A 40 23.18 -5.73 5.04
C LEU A 40 22.80 -7.23 5.04
N ALA A 41 22.64 -7.84 3.87
CA ALA A 41 22.29 -9.25 3.73
C ALA A 41 23.43 -10.22 4.09
N ARG A 42 24.65 -9.71 4.33
CA ARG A 42 25.81 -10.50 4.79
C ARG A 42 25.94 -10.52 6.31
N LEU A 43 25.12 -9.76 7.02
CA LEU A 43 25.09 -9.79 8.47
C LEU A 43 24.60 -11.15 8.98
N PRO A 44 25.10 -11.63 10.13
CA PRO A 44 24.53 -12.78 10.81
C PRO A 44 23.03 -12.61 11.03
N THR A 45 22.29 -13.72 10.92
CA THR A 45 20.82 -13.74 11.02
C THR A 45 20.34 -13.12 12.32
N GLU A 46 21.07 -13.26 13.42
CA GLU A 46 20.75 -12.69 14.73
C GLU A 46 20.72 -11.16 14.70
N LEU A 47 21.65 -10.54 13.95
CA LEU A 47 21.67 -9.08 13.78
C LEU A 47 20.53 -8.62 12.88
N LEU A 48 20.23 -9.39 11.82
CA LEU A 48 19.10 -9.11 10.94
C LEU A 48 17.77 -9.18 11.70
N VAL A 49 17.56 -10.21 12.52
CA VAL A 49 16.37 -10.35 13.37
C VAL A 49 16.24 -9.17 14.34
N ARG A 50 17.33 -8.70 14.94
CA ARG A 50 17.32 -7.49 15.79
C ARG A 50 16.94 -6.23 15.01
N LEU A 51 17.44 -6.06 13.77
CA LEU A 51 17.04 -4.93 12.92
C LEU A 51 15.54 -4.95 12.62
N PHE A 52 14.98 -6.11 12.30
CA PHE A 52 13.55 -6.27 12.11
C PHE A 52 12.74 -6.00 13.39
N ALA A 53 13.26 -6.36 14.56
CA ALA A 53 12.59 -6.10 15.84
C ALA A 53 12.54 -4.61 16.20
N GLU A 54 13.50 -3.81 15.73
CA GLU A 54 13.58 -2.36 16.01
C GLU A 54 12.88 -1.49 14.97
N ALA A 55 12.66 -2.01 13.75
CA ALA A 55 12.03 -1.30 12.64
C ALA A 55 10.54 -1.00 12.91
N GLU A 56 10.06 0.12 12.37
CA GLU A 56 8.61 0.43 12.39
C GLU A 56 7.84 -0.52 11.44
N PRO A 57 6.52 -0.75 11.67
CA PRO A 57 5.71 -1.70 10.88
C PRO A 57 5.54 -1.39 9.39
N VAL A 58 5.99 -0.24 8.90
CA VAL A 58 6.10 0.02 7.47
C VAL A 58 7.52 -0.26 7.00
N ASP A 59 8.52 0.08 7.81
CA ASP A 59 9.93 -0.10 7.48
C ASP A 59 10.35 -1.58 7.49
N ASP A 60 9.81 -2.40 8.38
CA ASP A 60 10.01 -3.85 8.37
C ASP A 60 9.53 -4.48 7.05
N ILE A 61 8.37 -4.05 6.55
CA ILE A 61 7.81 -4.50 5.27
C ILE A 61 8.71 -4.04 4.11
N ILE A 62 9.09 -2.77 4.08
CA ILE A 62 9.97 -2.23 3.03
C ILE A 62 11.34 -2.92 3.05
N LEU A 63 11.88 -3.16 4.25
CA LEU A 63 13.15 -3.85 4.46
C LEU A 63 13.09 -5.28 3.91
N ALA A 64 12.01 -6.02 4.23
CA ALA A 64 11.79 -7.37 3.71
C ALA A 64 11.73 -7.39 2.18
N PHE A 65 11.05 -6.42 1.56
CA PHE A 65 10.92 -6.36 0.10
C PHE A 65 12.17 -5.88 -0.65
N SER A 66 13.20 -5.41 0.05
CA SER A 66 14.41 -4.91 -0.60
C SER A 66 15.26 -6.00 -1.25
N CYS A 67 15.31 -7.22 -0.67
CA CYS A 67 15.99 -8.36 -1.27
C CYS A 67 15.48 -9.71 -0.74
N LYS A 68 15.75 -10.79 -1.49
CA LYS A 68 15.29 -12.15 -1.15
C LYS A 68 15.84 -12.66 0.19
N ALA A 69 17.08 -12.33 0.53
CA ALA A 69 17.68 -12.72 1.81
C ALA A 69 16.91 -12.11 2.99
N LEU A 70 16.62 -10.81 2.94
CA LEU A 70 15.84 -10.14 3.98
C LEU A 70 14.38 -10.58 3.99
N LEU A 71 13.81 -10.91 2.83
CA LEU A 71 12.50 -11.55 2.74
C LEU A 71 12.46 -12.88 3.50
N SER A 72 13.51 -13.71 3.41
CA SER A 72 13.61 -14.96 4.15
C SER A 72 13.71 -14.75 5.66
N VAL A 73 14.47 -13.74 6.10
CA VAL A 73 14.57 -13.37 7.53
C VAL A 73 13.23 -12.84 8.05
N ALA A 74 12.49 -12.08 7.24
CA ALA A 74 11.19 -11.56 7.63
C ALA A 74 10.18 -12.69 7.98
N ALA A 75 10.31 -13.87 7.37
CA ALA A 75 9.52 -15.04 7.76
C ALA A 75 9.88 -15.56 9.17
N LEU A 76 11.16 -15.52 9.55
CA LEU A 76 11.62 -15.85 10.90
C LEU A 76 11.11 -14.82 11.92
N CYS A 77 11.00 -13.56 11.51
CA CYS A 77 10.46 -12.48 12.34
C CYS A 77 8.92 -12.43 12.40
N HIS A 78 8.22 -13.38 11.76
CA HIS A 78 6.77 -13.40 11.66
C HIS A 78 6.17 -12.07 11.17
N LEU A 79 6.77 -11.48 10.13
CA LEU A 79 6.34 -10.21 9.54
C LEU A 79 4.83 -10.20 9.27
N LYS A 80 4.19 -9.12 9.71
CA LYS A 80 2.75 -8.87 9.51
C LYS A 80 2.57 -7.81 8.44
N VAL A 81 1.68 -8.07 7.48
CA VAL A 81 1.35 -7.11 6.43
C VAL A 81 -0.08 -6.62 6.55
N PRO A 82 -0.36 -5.35 6.22
CA PRO A 82 -1.72 -4.84 6.15
C PRO A 82 -2.51 -5.60 5.08
N ASP A 83 -3.70 -6.05 5.45
CA ASP A 83 -4.67 -6.60 4.51
C ASP A 83 -5.28 -5.47 3.66
N PRO A 84 -5.17 -5.51 2.32
CA PRO A 84 -5.71 -4.46 1.44
C PRO A 84 -7.23 -4.29 1.50
N THR A 85 -7.98 -5.29 1.97
CA THR A 85 -9.43 -5.19 2.15
C THR A 85 -9.81 -4.50 3.47
N LEU A 86 -8.99 -4.66 4.52
CA LEU A 86 -9.27 -4.18 5.89
C LEU A 86 -8.54 -2.87 6.24
N HIS A 87 -7.41 -2.60 5.57
CA HIS A 87 -6.52 -1.45 5.83
C HIS A 87 -6.55 -0.41 4.71
N ARG A 88 -7.49 -0.55 3.77
CA ARG A 88 -7.79 0.49 2.80
C ARG A 88 -8.55 1.60 3.52
N LYS A 89 -8.18 2.87 3.28
CA LYS A 89 -9.06 4.01 3.58
C LYS A 89 -10.23 3.96 2.61
N ARG A 90 -11.27 3.17 2.89
CA ARG A 90 -12.51 3.20 2.09
C ARG A 90 -13.16 4.57 2.34
N ARG A 91 -13.20 5.43 1.33
CA ARG A 91 -13.94 6.70 1.40
C ARG A 91 -15.41 6.59 1.04
N SER A 92 -15.85 5.47 0.44
CA SER A 92 -17.26 5.24 0.14
C SER A 92 -18.09 5.17 1.43
N LEU A 93 -18.98 6.16 1.55
CA LEU A 93 -20.04 6.30 2.56
C LEU A 93 -21.22 5.33 2.31
N SER A 94 -21.20 4.58 1.21
CA SER A 94 -22.31 3.80 0.65
C SER A 94 -22.03 2.29 0.55
N ALA A 95 -21.33 1.68 1.52
CA ALA A 95 -21.50 0.23 1.72
C ALA A 95 -22.78 0.00 2.52
N PRO A 96 -23.62 -0.99 2.15
CA PRO A 96 -24.68 -1.47 3.04
C PRO A 96 -24.04 -1.81 4.39
N ARG A 97 -24.59 -1.28 5.47
CA ARG A 97 -24.17 -1.60 6.84
C ARG A 97 -24.57 -3.02 7.27
N ASP A 98 -25.14 -3.82 6.37
CA ASP A 98 -25.67 -5.13 6.68
C ASP A 98 -24.86 -6.23 6.01
N THR A 99 -23.82 -6.68 6.71
CA THR A 99 -23.46 -8.09 6.96
C THR A 99 -22.09 -8.14 7.63
N GLY A 100 -22.06 -8.21 8.96
CA GLY A 100 -20.86 -8.58 9.74
C GLY A 100 -19.70 -7.57 9.67
N GLU A 101 -19.89 -6.42 10.31
CA GLU A 101 -18.90 -5.46 10.81
C GLU A 101 -17.42 -5.76 10.48
N VAL A 102 -17.01 -5.49 9.23
CA VAL A 102 -15.60 -5.50 8.84
C VAL A 102 -14.96 -4.21 9.35
N SER A 103 -14.57 -4.20 10.63
CA SER A 103 -13.91 -3.06 11.25
C SER A 103 -12.66 -2.66 10.45
N CYS A 104 -12.67 -1.46 9.86
CA CYS A 104 -11.48 -0.91 9.21
C CYS A 104 -10.46 -0.53 10.29
N CYS A 105 -9.20 -0.97 10.16
CA CYS A 105 -8.17 -0.67 11.16
C CYS A 105 -7.58 0.73 10.92
N LEU A 106 -7.45 1.54 11.98
CA LEU A 106 -6.77 2.85 11.96
C LEU A 106 -5.26 2.77 12.26
N CYS A 107 -4.70 1.56 12.43
CA CYS A 107 -3.34 1.36 12.94
C CYS A 107 -2.24 1.51 11.88
N LEU A 108 -2.56 1.28 10.60
CA LEU A 108 -1.61 1.18 9.48
C LEU A 108 -2.41 1.27 8.18
N HIS A 109 -2.30 2.36 7.43
CA HIS A 109 -3.03 2.48 6.17
C HIS A 109 -2.20 1.94 5.01
N MET A 110 -2.84 1.21 4.10
CA MET A 110 -2.21 0.79 2.84
C MET A 110 -1.61 1.97 2.08
N SER A 111 -2.20 3.16 2.19
CA SER A 111 -1.65 4.38 1.58
C SER A 111 -0.24 4.70 2.05
N ASP A 112 0.06 4.48 3.33
CA ASP A 112 1.31 4.90 3.95
C ASP A 112 2.46 3.98 3.47
N LEU A 113 2.19 2.68 3.41
CA LEU A 113 3.09 1.69 2.80
C LEU A 113 3.32 1.96 1.32
N LEU A 114 2.24 2.11 0.55
CA LEU A 114 2.33 2.28 -0.91
C LEU A 114 3.02 3.58 -1.29
N CYS A 115 2.86 4.66 -0.53
CA CYS A 115 3.60 5.91 -0.75
C CYS A 115 5.12 5.73 -0.70
N ARG A 116 5.64 4.80 0.12
CA ARG A 116 7.08 4.49 0.17
C ARG A 116 7.56 3.69 -1.05
N LEU A 117 6.66 2.94 -1.68
CA LEU A 117 6.91 2.16 -2.91
C LEU A 117 6.58 2.95 -4.20
N ARG A 118 6.60 4.29 -4.14
CA ARG A 118 6.24 5.12 -5.29
C ARG A 118 7.15 4.85 -6.50
N PRO A 119 6.58 4.64 -7.69
CA PRO A 119 7.35 4.48 -8.92
C PRO A 119 8.36 5.60 -9.13
N ARG A 120 9.55 5.22 -9.63
CA ARG A 120 10.66 6.13 -9.89
C ARG A 120 10.96 6.18 -11.39
N ASP A 121 11.35 7.36 -11.87
CA ASP A 121 11.83 7.54 -13.24
C ASP A 121 13.21 6.88 -13.43
N SER A 122 13.71 6.85 -14.68
CA SER A 122 15.05 6.33 -14.98
C SER A 122 16.18 7.04 -14.25
N ARG A 123 15.94 8.25 -13.72
CA ARG A 123 16.86 9.05 -12.91
C ARG A 123 16.65 8.85 -11.40
N ARG A 124 15.86 7.84 -10.99
CA ARG A 124 15.51 7.51 -9.60
C ARG A 124 14.71 8.59 -8.86
N ARG A 125 14.19 9.59 -9.56
CA ARG A 125 13.30 10.61 -8.99
C ARG A 125 11.87 10.09 -8.96
N ILE A 126 11.02 10.69 -8.15
CA ILE A 126 9.60 10.35 -8.11
C ILE A 126 8.98 10.55 -9.51
N ASP A 127 8.39 9.49 -10.05
CA ASP A 127 7.70 9.58 -11.35
C ASP A 127 6.33 10.26 -11.17
N ARG A 128 6.19 11.43 -11.79
CA ARG A 128 4.96 12.24 -11.76
C ARG A 128 3.91 11.75 -12.77
N THR A 129 4.29 10.81 -13.63
CA THR A 129 3.36 10.18 -14.58
C THR A 129 2.49 9.10 -13.93
N TRP A 130 2.69 8.83 -12.63
CA TRP A 130 1.92 7.89 -11.83
C TRP A 130 1.39 8.54 -10.55
N ASN A 131 0.12 8.28 -10.26
CA ASN A 131 -0.51 8.65 -8.98
C ASN A 131 -1.11 7.42 -8.30
N LEU A 132 -1.13 7.45 -6.96
CA LEU A 132 -1.71 6.39 -6.14
C LEU A 132 -3.21 6.64 -5.98
N CYS A 133 -4.02 5.64 -6.30
CA CYS A 133 -5.41 5.62 -5.90
C CYS A 133 -5.55 4.92 -4.55
N VAL A 134 -6.03 5.63 -3.52
CA VAL A 134 -6.27 5.05 -2.19
C VAL A 134 -7.40 4.01 -2.21
N ASP A 135 -8.37 4.19 -3.10
CA ASP A 135 -9.50 3.26 -3.24
C ASP A 135 -9.23 2.08 -4.15
N CYS A 136 -8.10 1.96 -4.84
CA CYS A 136 -7.71 0.68 -5.47
C CYS A 136 -6.34 0.17 -5.04
N CYS A 137 -5.66 0.92 -4.16
CA CYS A 137 -4.32 0.60 -3.68
C CYS A 137 -3.34 0.35 -4.83
N ARG A 138 -3.51 1.07 -5.96
CA ARG A 138 -2.71 0.92 -7.18
C ARG A 138 -2.15 2.25 -7.64
N TYR A 139 -0.91 2.23 -8.10
CA TYR A 139 -0.34 3.29 -8.91
C TYR A 139 -0.91 3.19 -10.32
N LEU A 140 -1.47 4.29 -10.81
CA LEU A 140 -2.11 4.37 -12.12
C LEU A 140 -1.52 5.54 -12.92
N PRO A 141 -1.42 5.42 -14.26
CA PRO A 141 -0.92 6.50 -15.09
C PRO A 141 -1.78 7.76 -14.99
N THR A 142 -1.13 8.92 -15.06
CA THR A 142 -1.80 10.25 -15.13
C THR A 142 -2.08 10.69 -16.57
N ARG A 143 -1.58 9.93 -17.56
CA ARG A 143 -1.70 10.25 -18.99
C ARG A 143 -3.16 10.13 -19.46
N ARG A 144 -3.65 11.16 -20.14
CA ARG A 144 -5.04 11.19 -20.68
C ARG A 144 -5.34 10.02 -21.63
N GLY A 145 -4.39 9.64 -22.48
CA GLY A 145 -4.57 8.55 -23.44
C GLY A 145 -4.86 7.20 -22.76
N TYR A 146 -4.26 6.93 -21.59
CA TYR A 146 -4.58 5.73 -20.81
C TYR A 146 -6.04 5.76 -20.35
N TRP A 147 -6.52 6.90 -19.87
CA TRP A 147 -7.91 7.05 -19.41
C TRP A 147 -8.92 7.07 -20.54
N ALA A 148 -8.58 7.58 -21.72
CA ALA A 148 -9.41 7.46 -22.91
C ALA A 148 -9.57 5.99 -23.34
N ALA A 149 -8.48 5.21 -23.34
CA ALA A 149 -8.54 3.78 -23.62
C ALA A 149 -9.34 3.01 -22.55
N GLN A 150 -9.25 3.40 -21.28
CA GLN A 150 -10.07 2.82 -20.22
C GLN A 150 -11.56 3.19 -20.37
N LEU A 151 -11.87 4.43 -20.76
CA LEU A 151 -13.25 4.86 -21.01
C LEU A 151 -13.88 4.07 -22.16
N ALA A 152 -13.12 3.77 -23.21
CA ALA A 152 -13.59 2.96 -24.34
C ALA A 152 -13.96 1.51 -23.96
N GLN A 153 -13.54 1.03 -22.78
CA GLN A 153 -13.90 -0.30 -22.25
C GLN A 153 -15.14 -0.26 -21.35
N ILE A 154 -15.66 0.92 -21.05
CA ILE A 154 -16.84 1.11 -20.20
C ILE A 154 -18.05 1.36 -21.10
N ASP A 155 -19.17 0.70 -20.80
CA ASP A 155 -20.42 1.05 -21.46
C ASP A 155 -20.88 2.44 -21.01
N THR A 156 -20.84 3.37 -21.94
CA THR A 156 -21.19 4.78 -21.73
C THR A 156 -22.50 5.16 -22.43
N SER A 157 -23.22 4.17 -22.98
CA SER A 157 -24.45 4.40 -23.76
C SER A 157 -25.56 5.09 -22.96
N ALA A 158 -25.63 4.82 -21.65
CA ALA A 158 -26.59 5.42 -20.73
C ALA A 158 -26.13 6.76 -20.13
N TRP A 159 -24.90 7.21 -20.42
CA TRP A 159 -24.35 8.39 -19.76
C TRP A 159 -25.01 9.69 -20.23
N SER A 160 -25.50 10.45 -19.26
CA SER A 160 -25.85 11.85 -19.39
C SER A 160 -24.61 12.73 -19.61
N ARG A 161 -24.83 13.98 -20.06
CA ARG A 161 -23.76 15.00 -20.12
C ARG A 161 -23.13 15.29 -18.75
N ALA A 162 -23.81 14.99 -17.66
CA ALA A 162 -23.29 15.21 -16.31
C ALA A 162 -22.23 14.14 -15.95
N GLU A 163 -22.47 12.88 -16.30
CA GLU A 163 -21.53 11.78 -16.06
C GLU A 163 -20.27 11.91 -16.91
N ASP A 164 -20.39 12.27 -18.19
CA ASP A 164 -19.21 12.54 -19.04
C ASP A 164 -18.35 13.68 -18.45
N LYS A 165 -18.98 14.77 -18.00
CA LYS A 165 -18.27 15.85 -17.30
C LYS A 165 -17.62 15.37 -16.00
N SER A 166 -18.31 14.55 -15.22
CA SER A 166 -17.78 13.98 -13.97
C SER A 166 -16.55 13.11 -14.22
N TRP A 167 -16.58 12.27 -15.25
CA TRP A 167 -15.44 11.47 -15.68
C TRP A 167 -14.25 12.34 -16.08
N GLN A 168 -14.46 13.32 -16.96
CA GLN A 168 -13.40 14.21 -17.43
C GLN A 168 -12.77 15.01 -16.29
N LEU A 169 -13.58 15.52 -15.35
CA LEU A 169 -13.10 16.20 -14.15
C LEU A 169 -12.30 15.26 -13.25
N SER A 170 -12.76 14.02 -13.08
CA SER A 170 -12.07 13.00 -12.29
C SER A 170 -10.71 12.66 -12.88
N VAL A 171 -10.61 12.51 -14.21
CA VAL A 171 -9.33 12.31 -14.91
C VAL A 171 -8.41 13.50 -14.68
N LYS A 172 -8.91 14.73 -14.82
CA LYS A 172 -8.13 15.97 -14.62
C LYS A 172 -7.62 16.08 -13.18
N TRP A 173 -8.48 15.88 -12.19
CA TRP A 173 -8.10 15.98 -10.78
C TRP A 173 -7.16 14.87 -10.32
N PHE A 174 -7.37 13.65 -10.80
CA PHE A 174 -6.47 12.54 -10.51
C PHE A 174 -5.09 12.78 -11.13
N ALA A 175 -5.02 13.25 -12.38
CA ALA A 175 -3.75 13.60 -13.02
C ALA A 175 -3.00 14.72 -12.28
N ALA A 176 -3.73 15.72 -11.78
CA ALA A 176 -3.16 16.81 -10.98
C ALA A 176 -2.78 16.41 -9.55
N GLY A 177 -3.13 15.19 -9.10
CA GLY A 177 -2.91 14.76 -7.72
C GLY A 177 -3.79 15.46 -6.68
N ILE A 178 -4.83 16.17 -7.12
CA ILE A 178 -5.78 16.90 -6.25
C ILE A 178 -6.71 15.90 -5.55
N LYS A 179 -7.16 14.89 -6.28
CA LYS A 179 -7.98 13.80 -5.75
C LYS A 179 -7.15 12.53 -5.65
N VAL A 180 -7.29 11.83 -4.53
CA VAL A 180 -6.57 10.59 -4.21
C VAL A 180 -7.27 9.33 -4.74
N GLN A 181 -8.34 9.51 -5.52
CA GLN A 181 -9.15 8.44 -6.10
C GLN A 181 -9.08 8.51 -7.63
N CYS A 182 -8.94 7.36 -8.28
CA CYS A 182 -8.91 7.28 -9.73
C CYS A 182 -10.31 7.40 -10.35
N PRO A 183 -10.42 7.78 -11.63
CA PRO A 183 -11.70 7.94 -12.33
C PRO A 183 -12.62 6.71 -12.23
N ARG A 184 -12.07 5.50 -12.31
CA ARG A 184 -12.85 4.25 -12.22
C ARG A 184 -13.44 4.02 -10.83
N CYS A 185 -12.64 4.21 -9.77
CA CYS A 185 -13.15 4.11 -8.40
C CYS A 185 -14.19 5.19 -8.10
N ARG A 186 -13.97 6.40 -8.64
CA ARG A 186 -14.93 7.51 -8.51
C ARG A 186 -16.26 7.20 -9.19
N LEU A 187 -16.22 6.60 -10.39
CA LEU A 187 -17.42 6.20 -11.13
C LEU A 187 -18.23 5.16 -10.36
N VAL A 188 -17.57 4.12 -9.81
CA VAL A 188 -18.26 3.09 -9.02
C VAL A 188 -18.95 3.67 -7.79
N GLU A 189 -18.36 4.67 -7.13
CA GLU A 189 -19.03 5.37 -6.04
C GLU A 189 -20.28 6.12 -6.50
N TYR A 190 -20.19 6.88 -7.60
CA TYR A 190 -21.35 7.59 -8.15
C TYR A 190 -22.50 6.64 -8.55
N MET A 191 -22.19 5.55 -9.25
CA MET A 191 -23.23 4.59 -9.68
C MET A 191 -23.81 3.78 -8.52
N GLY A 192 -23.04 3.57 -7.44
CA GLY A 192 -23.52 2.91 -6.22
C GLY A 192 -24.20 3.86 -5.22
N GLU A 193 -24.35 5.15 -5.54
CA GLU A 193 -25.14 6.12 -4.77
C GLU A 193 -26.57 6.31 -5.34
N GLU A 194 -26.86 5.77 -6.53
CA GLU A 194 -28.17 5.89 -7.21
C GLU A 194 -29.06 4.64 -7.10
N GLU A 195 -28.58 3.56 -6.47
CA GLU A 195 -29.35 2.36 -6.08
C GLU A 195 -29.80 2.43 -4.60
#